data_AF-A0A2J2H629-F1
#
_entry.id   AF-A0A2J2H629-F1
#
_cell.length_a   1.000
_cell.length_b   1.000
_cell.length_c   1.000
_cell.angle_alpha   90.00
_cell.angle_beta   90.00
_cell.angle_gamma   90.00
#
_symmetry.space_group_name_H-M   'P 1'
#
loop_
_entity.id
_entity.type
_entity.pdbx_description
1 polymer ?
#
loop_
_entity_poly.entity_id
_entity_poly.type
_entity_poly.pdbx_seq_one_letter_code
_entity_poly.pdbx_strand_id
1 'polypeptide(L)'
;MESVRSVRRAVAVEVESPPPELSAVEEAYRRIVEEAAVYVAERGRLEREKREELYRRFRELYPLPAQLVQQAMNQGVEVGKSFLEARRDGRVHKPRPEVRRVSIRFAKDS
;
A
#
# COMPACT_ATOMS: atom_id res chain seq x y z
N MET A 1 11.09 -22.48 -38.39
CA MET A 1 10.83 -21.27 -37.59
C MET A 1 10.80 -21.70 -36.13
N GLU A 2 11.88 -21.46 -35.39
CA GLU A 2 11.94 -21.76 -33.95
C GLU A 2 11.08 -20.76 -33.18
N SER A 3 10.11 -21.28 -32.44
CA SER A 3 9.33 -20.50 -31.48
C SER A 3 10.26 -20.07 -30.34
N VAL A 4 10.63 -18.79 -30.31
CA VAL A 4 11.42 -18.23 -29.20
C VAL A 4 10.63 -18.39 -27.91
N ARG A 5 11.05 -19.33 -27.06
CA ARG A 5 10.48 -19.53 -25.71
C ARG A 5 10.67 -18.24 -24.93
N SER A 6 9.58 -17.57 -24.55
CA SER A 6 9.67 -16.39 -23.68
C SER A 6 10.26 -16.81 -22.33
N VAL A 7 11.48 -16.37 -22.00
CA VAL A 7 12.06 -16.62 -20.69
C VAL A 7 11.50 -15.61 -19.70
N ARG A 8 10.85 -16.06 -18.63
CA ARG A 8 10.41 -15.20 -17.52
C ARG A 8 11.45 -15.27 -16.41
N ARG A 9 12.10 -14.15 -16.10
CA ARG A 9 12.99 -13.99 -14.95
C ARG A 9 12.38 -12.99 -13.98
N ALA A 10 12.49 -13.26 -12.69
CA ALA A 10 12.20 -12.32 -11.61
C ALA A 10 13.54 -11.96 -10.95
N VAL A 11 13.81 -10.68 -10.75
CA VAL A 11 15.03 -10.17 -10.12
C VAL A 11 14.58 -9.30 -8.94
N ALA A 12 15.10 -9.60 -7.75
CA ALA A 12 14.97 -8.75 -6.57
C ALA A 12 16.31 -8.02 -6.37
N VAL A 13 16.28 -6.71 -6.22
CA VAL A 13 17.46 -5.87 -6.00
C VAL A 13 17.21 -5.05 -4.74
N GLU A 14 18.10 -5.15 -3.76
CA GLU A 14 18.16 -4.22 -2.64
C GLU A 14 19.04 -3.05 -3.05
N VAL A 15 18.50 -1.83 -2.95
CA VAL A 15 19.22 -0.60 -3.29
C VAL A 15 19.46 0.15 -1.99
N GLU A 16 20.72 0.25 -1.56
CA GLU A 16 21.09 0.93 -0.31
C GLU A 16 20.75 2.44 -0.34
N SER A 17 20.76 3.05 -1.52
CA SER A 17 20.39 4.45 -1.75
C SER A 17 19.50 4.56 -2.98
N PRO A 18 18.19 4.31 -2.86
CA PRO A 18 17.28 4.38 -3.99
C PRO A 18 17.27 5.78 -4.61
N PRO A 19 17.07 5.90 -5.93
CA PRO A 19 16.79 7.18 -6.56
C PRO A 19 15.64 7.91 -5.85
N PRO A 20 15.70 9.24 -5.69
CA PRO A 20 14.69 10.02 -4.99
C PRO A 20 13.25 9.74 -5.46
N GLU A 21 13.08 9.40 -6.72
CA GLU A 21 11.80 9.06 -7.34
C GLU A 21 11.19 7.79 -6.73
N LEU A 22 12.00 6.75 -6.48
CA LEU A 22 11.53 5.51 -5.85
C LEU A 22 11.19 5.74 -4.39
N SER A 23 11.98 6.55 -3.67
CA SER A 23 11.66 6.95 -2.29
C SER A 23 10.37 7.75 -2.21
N ALA A 24 10.12 8.66 -3.16
CA ALA A 24 8.88 9.43 -3.21
C ALA A 24 7.66 8.53 -3.48
N VAL A 25 7.79 7.54 -4.38
CA VAL A 25 6.75 6.53 -4.63
C VAL A 25 6.48 5.70 -3.38
N GLU A 26 7.52 5.22 -2.71
CA GLU A 26 7.39 4.44 -1.48
C GLU A 26 6.72 5.26 -0.36
N GLU A 27 7.14 6.50 -0.16
CA GLU A 27 6.57 7.36 0.87
C GLU A 27 5.09 7.65 0.59
N ALA A 28 4.74 7.98 -0.64
CA ALA A 28 3.36 8.23 -1.04
C ALA A 28 2.50 6.96 -0.85
N TYR A 29 3.01 5.80 -1.24
CA TYR A 29 2.35 4.51 -1.01
C TYR A 29 2.13 4.25 0.49
N ARG A 30 3.18 4.42 1.30
CA ARG A 30 3.13 4.25 2.76
C ARG A 30 2.08 5.15 3.40
N ARG A 31 2.01 6.42 3.02
CA ARG A 31 1.01 7.37 3.53
C ARG A 31 -0.42 6.90 3.24
N ILE A 32 -0.67 6.38 2.03
CA ILE A 32 -2.00 5.84 1.67
C ILE A 32 -2.35 4.63 2.54
N VAL A 33 -1.42 3.67 2.71
CA VAL A 33 -1.62 2.48 3.54
C VAL A 33 -1.92 2.88 4.98
N GLU A 34 -1.12 3.79 5.54
CA GLU A 34 -1.25 4.22 6.93
C GLU A 34 -2.59 4.91 7.19
N GLU A 35 -3.00 5.85 6.33
CA GLU A 35 -4.25 6.56 6.55
C GLU A 35 -5.48 5.68 6.38
N ALA A 36 -5.48 4.78 5.39
CA ALA A 36 -6.54 3.80 5.25
C ALA A 36 -6.58 2.85 6.45
N ALA A 37 -5.42 2.43 6.97
CA ALA A 37 -5.33 1.57 8.15
C ALA A 37 -5.84 2.26 9.42
N VAL A 38 -5.47 3.54 9.63
CA VAL A 38 -5.95 4.35 10.76
C VAL A 38 -7.47 4.49 10.69
N TYR A 39 -8.02 4.84 9.53
CA TYR A 39 -9.47 4.98 9.36
C TYR A 39 -10.20 3.66 9.70
N VAL A 40 -9.70 2.53 9.20
CA VAL A 40 -10.27 1.22 9.50
C VAL A 40 -10.12 0.86 10.98
N ALA A 41 -8.99 1.17 11.61
CA ALA A 41 -8.80 0.91 13.03
C ALA A 41 -9.76 1.74 13.92
N GLU A 42 -10.19 2.91 13.45
CA GLU A 42 -11.15 3.77 14.18
C GLU A 42 -12.62 3.39 13.90
N ARG A 43 -12.94 2.98 12.66
CA ARG A 43 -14.33 2.80 12.19
C ARG A 43 -14.72 1.34 11.91
N GLY A 44 -13.76 0.41 11.99
CA GLY A 44 -13.94 -1.01 11.66
C GLY A 44 -13.97 -1.36 10.17
N ARG A 45 -14.18 -0.37 9.28
CA ARG A 45 -14.24 -0.56 7.83
C ARG A 45 -13.87 0.71 7.07
N LEU A 46 -13.49 0.56 5.80
CA LEU A 46 -13.27 1.68 4.89
C LEU A 46 -14.53 1.93 4.07
N GLU A 47 -15.21 3.04 4.36
CA GLU A 47 -16.46 3.43 3.72
C GLU A 47 -16.22 3.95 2.31
N ARG A 48 -17.23 3.83 1.44
CA ARG A 48 -17.11 4.19 0.02
C ARG A 48 -16.74 5.66 -0.16
N GLU A 49 -17.42 6.56 0.56
CA GLU A 49 -17.17 8.00 0.50
C GLU A 49 -15.73 8.31 0.89
N LYS A 50 -15.24 7.73 1.99
CA LYS A 50 -13.86 7.91 2.42
C LYS A 50 -12.86 7.33 1.41
N ARG A 51 -13.15 6.18 0.82
CA ARG A 51 -12.31 5.60 -0.24
C ARG A 51 -12.21 6.51 -1.45
N GLU A 52 -13.33 7.08 -1.90
CA GLU A 52 -13.34 8.02 -3.04
C GLU A 52 -12.59 9.33 -2.69
N GLU A 53 -12.74 9.84 -1.47
CA GLU A 53 -11.99 10.99 -0.95
C GLU A 53 -10.48 10.72 -0.97
N LEU A 54 -10.03 9.62 -0.37
CA LEU A 54 -8.62 9.22 -0.34
C LEU A 54 -8.09 9.05 -1.76
N TYR A 55 -8.84 8.37 -2.64
CA TYR A 55 -8.44 8.16 -4.01
C TYR A 55 -8.21 9.48 -4.76
N ARG A 56 -9.17 10.42 -4.70
CA ARG A 56 -9.05 11.73 -5.37
C ARG A 56 -7.88 12.52 -4.81
N ARG A 57 -7.80 12.66 -3.49
CA ARG A 57 -6.76 13.45 -2.83
C ARG A 57 -5.35 12.91 -3.13
N PHE A 58 -5.14 11.59 -3.09
CA PHE A 58 -3.82 11.02 -3.39
C PHE A 58 -3.46 11.03 -4.88
N ARG A 59 -4.47 11.00 -5.78
CA ARG A 59 -4.25 11.18 -7.22
C ARG A 59 -3.88 12.62 -7.59
N GLU A 60 -4.29 13.60 -6.78
CA GLU A 60 -3.89 15.01 -6.93
C GLU A 60 -2.52 15.28 -6.32
N LEU A 61 -2.24 14.72 -5.13
CA LEU A 61 -0.99 14.96 -4.40
C LEU A 61 0.24 14.30 -5.02
N TYR A 62 0.08 13.17 -5.69
CA TYR A 62 1.21 12.40 -6.23
C TYR A 62 0.93 11.92 -7.66
N PRO A 63 1.95 11.89 -8.54
CA PRO A 63 1.87 11.28 -9.86
C PRO A 63 1.90 9.73 -9.77
N LEU A 64 1.19 9.14 -8.82
CA LEU A 64 1.11 7.69 -8.64
C LEU A 64 0.13 7.08 -9.65
N PRO A 65 0.48 5.96 -10.32
CA PRO A 65 -0.46 5.16 -11.10
C PRO A 65 -1.70 4.79 -10.28
N ALA A 66 -2.88 4.87 -10.90
CA ALA A 66 -4.16 4.58 -10.23
C ALA A 66 -4.20 3.19 -9.60
N GLN A 67 -3.55 2.21 -10.22
CA GLN A 67 -3.40 0.85 -9.68
C GLN A 67 -2.67 0.84 -8.33
N LEU A 68 -1.58 1.59 -8.19
CA LEU A 68 -0.83 1.63 -6.93
C LEU A 68 -1.64 2.30 -5.81
N VAL A 69 -2.40 3.35 -6.13
CA VAL A 69 -3.28 4.01 -5.15
C VAL A 69 -4.36 3.01 -4.66
N GLN A 70 -5.02 2.30 -5.56
CA GLN A 70 -6.01 1.28 -5.19
C GLN A 70 -5.39 0.12 -4.39
N GLN A 71 -4.21 -0.34 -4.79
CA GLN A 71 -3.48 -1.39 -4.09
C GLN A 71 -3.12 -0.96 -2.66
N ALA A 72 -2.60 0.26 -2.50
CA ALA A 72 -2.24 0.81 -1.20
C ALA A 72 -3.47 0.96 -0.29
N MET A 73 -4.61 1.42 -0.81
CA MET A 73 -5.85 1.48 -0.05
C MET A 73 -6.30 0.08 0.42
N ASN A 74 -6.25 -0.92 -0.46
CA ASN A 74 -6.64 -2.28 -0.11
C ASN A 74 -5.69 -2.88 0.94
N GLN A 75 -4.38 -2.65 0.80
CA GLN A 75 -3.41 -3.06 1.80
C GLN A 75 -3.65 -2.35 3.14
N GLY A 76 -3.94 -1.06 3.14
CA GLY A 76 -4.28 -0.30 4.35
C GLY A 76 -5.51 -0.86 5.06
N VAL A 77 -6.54 -1.28 4.30
CA VAL A 77 -7.71 -1.97 4.87
C VAL A 77 -7.32 -3.25 5.60
N GLU A 78 -6.50 -4.09 4.99
CA GLU A 78 -6.05 -5.35 5.61
C GLU A 78 -5.17 -5.10 6.85
N VAL A 79 -4.29 -4.08 6.80
CA VAL A 79 -3.49 -3.67 7.97
C VAL A 79 -4.39 -3.19 9.11
N GLY A 80 -5.41 -2.36 8.82
CA GLY A 80 -6.35 -1.86 9.82
C GLY A 80 -7.15 -2.99 10.49
N LYS A 81 -7.61 -3.97 9.71
CA LYS A 81 -8.28 -5.18 10.25
C LYS A 81 -7.34 -5.99 11.13
N SER A 82 -6.13 -6.28 10.65
CA SER A 82 -5.13 -7.03 11.43
C SER A 82 -4.77 -6.33 12.74
N PHE A 83 -4.68 -4.99 12.73
CA PHE A 83 -4.48 -4.20 13.93
C PHE A 83 -5.63 -4.35 14.92
N LEU A 84 -6.88 -4.31 14.45
CA LEU A 84 -8.06 -4.52 15.31
C LEU A 84 -8.10 -5.92 15.92
N GLU A 85 -7.79 -6.95 15.12
CA GLU A 85 -7.68 -8.33 15.61
C GLU A 85 -6.59 -8.44 16.68
N ALA A 86 -5.39 -7.93 16.41
CA ALA A 86 -4.29 -7.95 17.36
C ALA A 86 -4.60 -7.16 18.64
N ARG A 87 -5.35 -6.05 18.55
CA ARG A 87 -5.82 -5.28 19.70
C ARG A 87 -6.85 -6.07 20.53
N ARG A 88 -7.79 -6.75 19.86
CA ARG A 88 -8.79 -7.62 20.52
C ARG A 88 -8.13 -8.76 21.29
N ASP A 89 -7.04 -9.29 20.75
CA ASP A 89 -6.25 -10.35 21.38
C ASP A 89 -5.28 -9.83 22.48
N GLY A 90 -5.26 -8.53 22.76
CA GLY A 90 -4.34 -7.92 23.74
C GLY A 90 -2.88 -7.87 23.28
N ARG A 91 -2.59 -8.17 22.01
CA ARG A 91 -1.23 -8.17 21.43
C ARG A 91 -0.73 -6.76 21.11
N VAL A 92 -1.63 -5.79 20.96
CA VAL A 92 -1.30 -4.40 20.62
C VAL A 92 -1.96 -3.43 21.61
N HIS A 93 -1.13 -2.58 22.22
CA HIS A 93 -1.54 -1.56 23.19
C HIS A 93 -1.49 -0.13 22.61
N LYS A 94 -1.05 0.01 21.35
CA LYS A 94 -0.97 1.31 20.68
C LYS A 94 -2.37 1.83 20.36
N PRO A 95 -2.57 3.16 20.35
CA PRO A 95 -3.87 3.75 20.03
C PRO A 95 -4.24 3.59 18.55
N ARG A 96 -3.25 3.55 17.65
CA ARG A 96 -3.42 3.50 16.18
C ARG A 96 -2.35 2.63 15.52
N PRO A 97 -2.61 2.08 14.32
CA PRO A 97 -1.60 1.41 13.52
C PRO A 97 -0.53 2.41 13.06
N GLU A 98 0.71 1.94 12.96
CA GLU A 98 1.86 2.68 12.41
C GLU A 98 2.50 1.82 11.32
N VAL A 99 2.59 2.35 10.10
CA VAL A 99 3.14 1.60 8.95
C VAL A 99 4.59 1.99 8.74
N ARG A 100 5.52 1.14 9.21
CA ARG A 100 6.97 1.42 9.10
C ARG A 100 7.56 1.07 7.73
N ARG A 101 7.11 -0.04 7.16
CA ARG A 101 7.60 -0.58 5.88
C ARG A 101 6.41 -1.03 5.04
N VAL A 102 6.52 -0.87 3.73
CA VAL A 102 5.53 -1.34 2.77
C VAL A 102 6.19 -2.23 1.73
N SER A 103 5.46 -3.23 1.26
CA SER A 103 5.89 -4.07 0.15
C SER A 103 5.00 -3.76 -1.05
N ILE A 104 5.58 -3.08 -2.04
CA ILE A 104 4.86 -2.68 -3.25
C ILE A 104 5.04 -3.79 -4.28
N ARG A 105 3.93 -4.43 -4.65
CA ARG A 105 3.91 -5.34 -5.80
C ARG A 105 3.56 -4.57 -7.05
N PHE A 106 4.46 -4.57 -8.02
CA PHE A 106 4.16 -4.10 -9.37
C PHE A 106 3.61 -5.31 -10.13
N ALA A 107 2.37 -5.21 -10.62
CA ALA A 107 1.89 -6.23 -11.55
C ALA A 107 2.72 -6.14 -12.83
N LYS A 108 3.15 -7.28 -13.37
CA LYS A 108 3.72 -7.33 -14.71
C LYS A 108 2.58 -7.03 -15.69
N ASP A 109 2.85 -6.18 -16.68
CA ASP A 109 1.87 -5.75 -17.70
C ASP A 109 1.00 -6.93 -18.17
N SER A 110 -0.32 -6.72 -18.20
CA SER A 110 -1.27 -7.64 -18.87
C SER A 110 -1.09 -7.62 -20.37
#